data_AF-A0A7V3NQT5-F1
#
_entry.id   AF-A0A7V3NQT5-F1
#
_cell.length_a   1.000
_cell.length_b   1.000
_cell.length_c   1.000
_cell.angle_alpha   90.00
_cell.angle_beta   90.00
_cell.angle_gamma   90.00
#
_symmetry.space_group_name_H-M   'P 1'
#
loop_
_entity.id
_entity.type
_entity.pdbx_description
1 polymer ?
#
loop_
_entity_poly.entity_id
_entity_poly.type
_entity_poly.pdbx_seq_one_letter_code
_entity_poly.pdbx_strand_id
1 'polypeptide(L)'
;MKKISIAFILLFFSCAPSVNKIKSELAQNPLQGKYLQVKFIPQKELYCGPASLAMLLNYYGCELTQDEIAERYFIAELGGMLNLDLIVAAKELGFEVEHGKGDWESLTRKIDSGDPVIVFWNYSIEPVPLRHFALAVGYFQSNDKEWLILHSGEKPDRIMSRAQFERLWAQEGNWMMSVKPSEQICKWRFEKENLQR
;
A
#
# COMPACT_ATOMS: atom_id res chain seq x y z
N MET A 1 -58.03 2.31 18.41
CA MET A 1 -57.43 2.38 17.05
C MET A 1 -55.94 2.67 17.20
N LYS A 2 -55.06 1.67 17.06
CA LYS A 2 -53.60 1.87 17.15
C LYS A 2 -53.03 2.01 15.74
N LYS A 3 -52.40 3.15 15.46
CA LYS A 3 -51.73 3.43 14.18
C LYS A 3 -50.45 2.57 14.11
N ILE A 4 -50.34 1.73 13.09
CA ILE A 4 -49.12 0.99 12.78
C ILE A 4 -48.34 1.83 11.77
N SER A 5 -47.26 2.47 12.23
CA SER A 5 -46.29 3.10 11.33
C SER A 5 -45.38 2.01 10.77
N ILE A 6 -45.48 1.76 9.46
CA ILE A 6 -44.59 0.87 8.73
C ILE A 6 -43.34 1.69 8.37
N ALA A 7 -42.23 1.42 9.05
CA ALA A 7 -40.93 1.99 8.71
C ALA A 7 -40.35 1.22 7.50
N PHE A 8 -40.19 1.91 6.38
CA PHE A 8 -39.53 1.41 5.18
C PHE A 8 -38.01 1.35 5.45
N ILE A 9 -37.48 0.15 5.69
CA ILE A 9 -36.04 -0.09 5.84
C ILE A 9 -35.48 -0.31 4.43
N LEU A 10 -34.87 0.72 3.85
CA LEU A 10 -34.10 0.63 2.61
C LEU A 10 -32.75 -0.04 2.90
N LEU A 11 -32.68 -1.36 2.69
CA LEU A 11 -31.44 -2.13 2.72
C LEU A 11 -30.66 -1.91 1.41
N PHE A 12 -29.75 -0.94 1.39
CA PHE A 12 -28.75 -0.86 0.34
C PHE A 12 -27.71 -1.97 0.54
N PHE A 13 -27.92 -3.12 -0.09
CA PHE A 13 -26.90 -4.15 -0.25
C PHE A 13 -25.85 -3.69 -1.26
N SER A 14 -24.92 -2.83 -0.80
CA SER A 14 -23.68 -2.60 -1.53
C SER A 14 -22.78 -3.81 -1.35
N CYS A 15 -22.85 -4.78 -2.27
CA CYS A 15 -21.93 -5.91 -2.28
C CYS A 15 -20.53 -5.39 -2.66
N ALA A 16 -19.64 -5.29 -1.69
CA ALA A 16 -18.22 -5.09 -1.97
C ALA A 16 -17.72 -6.29 -2.78
N PRO A 17 -17.02 -6.08 -3.91
CA PRO A 17 -16.61 -7.18 -4.77
C PRO A 17 -15.58 -8.08 -4.07
N SER A 18 -15.68 -9.39 -4.30
CA SER A 18 -14.78 -10.39 -3.68
C SER A 18 -13.39 -10.35 -4.32
N VAL A 19 -12.36 -10.09 -3.51
CA VAL A 19 -10.94 -10.01 -3.93
C VAL A 19 -10.52 -11.25 -4.72
N ASN A 20 -10.81 -12.46 -4.23
CA ASN A 20 -10.36 -13.69 -4.88
C ASN A 20 -10.99 -13.86 -6.27
N LYS A 21 -12.26 -13.46 -6.41
CA LYS A 21 -12.95 -13.45 -7.68
C LYS A 21 -12.28 -12.45 -8.64
N ILE A 22 -11.99 -11.24 -8.17
CA ILE A 22 -11.30 -10.22 -8.96
C ILE A 22 -9.92 -10.71 -9.41
N LYS A 23 -9.11 -11.29 -8.52
CA LYS A 23 -7.80 -11.84 -8.90
C LYS A 23 -7.92 -12.87 -10.01
N SER A 24 -8.93 -13.75 -9.93
CA SER A 24 -9.19 -14.75 -10.98
C SER A 24 -9.67 -14.13 -12.29
N GLU A 25 -10.49 -13.07 -12.22
CA GLU A 25 -10.98 -12.34 -13.40
C GLU A 25 -9.84 -11.56 -14.09
N LEU A 26 -8.98 -10.89 -13.32
CA LEU A 26 -7.81 -10.16 -13.84
C LEU A 26 -6.78 -11.09 -14.48
N ALA A 27 -6.62 -12.32 -13.96
CA ALA A 27 -5.76 -13.32 -14.59
C ALA A 27 -6.27 -13.77 -15.98
N GLN A 28 -7.58 -13.69 -16.22
CA GLN A 28 -8.21 -14.07 -17.48
C GLN A 28 -8.44 -12.89 -18.42
N ASN A 29 -8.59 -11.68 -17.89
CA ASN A 29 -8.81 -10.46 -18.66
C ASN A 29 -7.97 -9.28 -18.14
N PRO A 30 -6.69 -9.19 -18.57
CA PRO A 30 -5.78 -8.13 -18.11
C PRO A 30 -6.17 -6.73 -18.59
N LEU A 31 -7.15 -6.58 -19.50
CA LEU A 31 -7.64 -5.27 -19.93
C LEU A 31 -8.46 -4.56 -18.86
N GLN A 32 -8.91 -5.26 -17.82
CA GLN A 32 -9.75 -4.70 -16.76
C GLN A 32 -8.96 -4.26 -15.53
N GLY A 33 -7.63 -4.39 -15.54
CA GLY A 33 -6.76 -3.94 -14.45
C GLY A 33 -5.55 -4.85 -14.26
N LYS A 34 -4.87 -4.70 -13.13
CA LYS A 34 -3.65 -5.45 -12.82
C LYS A 34 -3.55 -5.79 -11.34
N TYR A 35 -2.90 -6.92 -11.05
CA TYR A 35 -2.57 -7.34 -9.70
C TYR A 35 -1.14 -7.90 -9.67
N LEU A 36 -0.34 -7.40 -8.75
CA LEU A 36 1.04 -7.81 -8.50
C LEU A 36 1.07 -8.76 -7.31
N GLN A 37 1.73 -9.90 -7.48
CA GLN A 37 1.86 -10.91 -6.43
C GLN A 37 2.94 -10.48 -5.43
N VAL A 38 2.57 -9.66 -4.46
CA VAL A 38 3.44 -9.26 -3.35
C VAL A 38 3.17 -10.14 -2.14
N LYS A 39 4.23 -10.63 -1.48
CA LYS A 39 4.10 -11.38 -0.22
C LYS A 39 3.65 -10.41 0.88
N PHE A 40 2.46 -10.65 1.42
CA PHE A 40 1.91 -9.83 2.50
C PHE A 40 2.70 -10.00 3.80
N ILE A 41 2.98 -8.87 4.47
CA ILE A 41 3.55 -8.81 5.82
C ILE A 41 2.52 -8.08 6.70
N PRO A 42 1.87 -8.76 7.67
CA PRO A 42 0.98 -8.08 8.61
C PRO A 42 1.81 -7.13 9.47
N GLN A 43 1.46 -5.85 9.46
CA GLN A 43 2.20 -4.87 10.25
C GLN A 43 1.98 -5.10 11.75
N LYS A 44 3.00 -4.80 12.55
CA LYS A 44 2.86 -4.57 13.99
C LYS A 44 2.26 -3.19 14.25
N GLU A 45 1.91 -2.93 15.51
CA GLU A 45 1.46 -1.62 15.95
C GLU A 45 2.50 -0.55 15.57
N LEU A 46 2.06 0.56 14.97
CA LEU A 46 2.92 1.66 14.47
C LEU A 46 3.88 1.32 13.31
N TYR A 47 3.90 0.08 12.82
CA TYR A 47 4.88 -0.38 11.82
C TYR A 47 4.38 -0.27 10.37
N CYS A 48 3.44 0.64 10.08
CA CYS A 48 2.92 0.79 8.71
C CYS A 48 4.02 1.13 7.68
N GLY A 49 4.99 1.99 8.04
CA GLY A 49 6.16 2.31 7.22
C GLY A 49 7.12 1.12 7.04
N PRO A 50 7.67 0.54 8.12
CA PRO A 50 8.55 -0.63 8.04
C PRO A 50 7.94 -1.80 7.28
N ALA A 51 6.66 -2.14 7.54
CA ALA A 51 5.99 -3.24 6.86
C ALA A 51 5.77 -2.96 5.37
N SER A 52 5.35 -1.75 5.01
CA SER A 52 5.15 -1.36 3.60
C SER A 52 6.47 -1.37 2.83
N LEU A 53 7.55 -0.87 3.42
CA LEU A 53 8.87 -0.89 2.81
C LEU A 53 9.41 -2.32 2.67
N ALA A 54 9.30 -3.15 3.71
CA ALA A 54 9.70 -4.56 3.64
C ALA A 54 8.96 -5.30 2.52
N MET A 55 7.64 -5.13 2.40
CA MET A 55 6.87 -5.74 1.31
C MET A 55 7.34 -5.27 -0.07
N LEU A 56 7.57 -3.96 -0.24
CA LEU A 56 8.03 -3.39 -1.51
C LEU A 56 9.41 -3.92 -1.91
N LEU A 57 10.37 -3.96 -0.98
CA LEU A 57 11.74 -4.38 -1.31
C LEU A 57 11.84 -5.90 -1.46
N ASN A 58 11.04 -6.67 -0.71
CA ASN A 58 10.97 -8.12 -0.86
C ASN A 58 10.34 -8.55 -2.19
N TYR A 59 9.47 -7.73 -2.79
CA TYR A 59 8.97 -7.97 -4.14
C TYR A 59 10.10 -8.05 -5.19
N TYR A 60 11.22 -7.34 -4.96
CA TYR A 60 12.41 -7.40 -5.80
C TYR A 60 13.46 -8.42 -5.32
N GLY A 61 13.10 -9.31 -4.39
CA GLY A 61 13.97 -10.41 -3.95
C GLY A 61 14.81 -10.10 -2.71
N CYS A 62 14.59 -8.98 -2.01
CA CYS A 62 15.10 -8.86 -0.64
C CYS A 62 14.37 -9.83 0.30
N GLU A 63 15.03 -10.18 1.41
CA GLU A 63 14.47 -11.01 2.49
C GLU A 63 14.47 -10.22 3.81
N LEU A 64 13.86 -9.05 3.81
CA LEU A 64 13.82 -8.15 4.96
C LEU A 64 12.56 -8.36 5.79
N THR A 65 12.73 -8.25 7.11
CA THR A 65 11.62 -8.16 8.05
C THR A 65 11.27 -6.70 8.36
N GLN A 66 10.04 -6.46 8.81
CA GLN A 66 9.65 -5.13 9.32
C GLN A 66 10.49 -4.71 10.54
N ASP A 67 10.98 -5.68 11.33
CA ASP A 67 11.79 -5.42 12.52
C ASP A 67 13.19 -4.92 12.15
N GLU A 68 13.82 -5.50 11.13
CA GLU A 68 15.14 -5.05 10.66
C GLU A 68 15.12 -3.62 10.10
N ILE A 69 14.00 -3.20 9.50
CA ILE A 69 13.82 -1.82 9.04
C ILE A 69 13.55 -0.91 10.24
N ALA A 70 12.67 -1.33 11.16
CA ALA A 70 12.31 -0.55 12.33
C ALA A 70 13.51 -0.32 13.27
N GLU A 71 14.41 -1.29 13.43
CA GLU A 71 15.63 -1.16 14.24
C GLU A 71 16.48 0.05 13.85
N ARG A 72 16.46 0.44 12.57
CA ARG A 72 17.27 1.54 12.03
C ARG A 72 16.52 2.87 11.89
N TYR A 73 15.21 2.82 11.60
CA TYR A 73 14.45 4.01 11.20
C TYR A 73 13.21 4.29 12.02
N PHE A 74 12.85 3.46 13.00
CA PHE A 74 11.70 3.75 13.84
C PHE A 74 12.00 4.89 14.80
N ILE A 75 11.15 5.91 14.77
CA ILE A 75 11.26 7.09 15.64
C ILE A 75 10.14 7.01 16.69
N ALA A 76 10.52 6.70 17.94
CA ALA A 76 9.56 6.46 19.01
C ALA A 76 8.71 7.70 19.33
N GLU A 77 9.31 8.88 19.29
CA GLU A 77 8.66 10.17 19.56
C GLU A 77 7.60 10.52 18.51
N LEU A 78 7.74 10.00 17.29
CA LEU A 78 6.80 10.19 16.19
C LEU A 78 5.85 9.00 16.01
N GLY A 79 6.08 7.90 16.74
CA GLY A 79 5.30 6.68 16.65
C GLY A 79 5.35 6.04 15.25
N GLY A 80 6.50 6.07 14.58
CA GLY A 80 6.61 5.49 13.23
C GLY A 80 7.84 5.93 12.43
N MET A 81 7.71 5.87 11.10
CA MET A 81 8.67 6.37 10.12
C MET A 81 8.08 7.53 9.34
N LEU A 82 8.93 8.43 8.84
CA LEU A 82 8.57 9.51 7.92
C LEU A 82 8.77 9.11 6.46
N ASN A 83 8.13 9.84 5.52
CA ASN A 83 8.33 9.65 4.08
C ASN A 83 9.82 9.66 3.68
N LEU A 84 10.60 10.56 4.31
CA LEU A 84 12.04 10.67 4.04
C LEU A 84 12.81 9.42 4.51
N ASP A 85 12.41 8.81 5.62
CA ASP A 85 13.05 7.61 6.14
C ASP A 85 12.86 6.43 5.17
N LEU A 86 11.66 6.29 4.58
CA LEU A 86 11.43 5.28 3.53
C LEU A 86 12.36 5.49 2.33
N ILE A 87 12.52 6.75 1.89
CA ILE A 87 13.36 7.10 0.74
C ILE A 87 14.83 6.79 1.04
N VAL A 88 15.32 7.19 2.21
CA VAL A 88 16.72 6.96 2.62
C VAL A 88 17.00 5.47 2.77
N ALA A 89 16.14 4.73 3.47
CA ALA A 89 16.29 3.30 3.67
C ALA A 89 16.33 2.52 2.35
N ALA A 90 15.42 2.83 1.41
CA ALA A 90 15.42 2.18 0.09
C ALA A 90 16.72 2.46 -0.69
N LYS A 91 17.22 3.71 -0.67
CA LYS A 91 18.48 4.08 -1.32
C LYS A 91 19.68 3.35 -0.72
N GLU A 92 19.78 3.27 0.60
CA GLU A 92 20.84 2.52 1.28
C GLU A 92 20.82 1.03 0.92
N LEU A 93 19.63 0.45 0.76
CA LEU A 93 19.43 -0.91 0.30
C LEU A 93 19.71 -1.11 -1.20
N GLY A 94 20.14 -0.07 -1.92
CA GLY A 94 20.56 -0.16 -3.30
C GLY A 94 19.42 0.01 -4.32
N PHE A 95 18.32 0.66 -3.96
CA PHE A 95 17.23 0.94 -4.88
C PHE A 95 17.28 2.37 -5.41
N GLU A 96 16.93 2.52 -6.69
CA GLU A 96 16.54 3.81 -7.24
C GLU A 96 15.12 4.13 -6.77
N VAL A 97 14.90 5.35 -6.29
CA VAL A 97 13.63 5.76 -5.68
C VAL A 97 13.00 6.88 -6.49
N GLU A 98 11.78 6.63 -6.96
CA GLU A 98 10.90 7.66 -7.48
C GLU A 98 9.81 7.96 -6.46
N HIS A 99 9.70 9.22 -6.04
CA HIS A 99 8.70 9.64 -5.06
C HIS A 99 8.21 11.07 -5.34
N GLY A 100 7.04 11.40 -4.80
CA GLY A 100 6.49 12.75 -4.89
C GLY A 100 4.98 12.76 -4.97
N LYS A 101 4.43 13.90 -5.39
CA LYS A 101 3.01 14.07 -5.65
C LYS A 101 2.62 13.31 -6.92
N GLY A 102 1.63 12.43 -6.82
CA GLY A 102 1.06 11.70 -7.94
C GLY A 102 -0.41 11.99 -8.19
N ASP A 103 -0.97 11.17 -9.07
CA ASP A 103 -2.38 11.06 -9.43
C ASP A 103 -2.72 9.58 -9.71
N TRP A 104 -3.99 9.29 -9.98
CA TRP A 104 -4.43 7.93 -10.24
C TRP A 104 -3.70 7.31 -11.43
N GLU A 105 -3.53 8.07 -12.51
CA GLU A 105 -2.94 7.62 -13.76
C GLU A 105 -1.45 7.29 -13.61
N SER A 106 -0.69 8.07 -12.84
CA SER A 106 0.70 7.77 -12.51
C SER A 106 0.85 6.57 -11.59
N LEU A 107 -0.03 6.42 -10.61
CA LEU A 107 -0.07 5.25 -9.74
C LEU A 107 -0.34 3.97 -10.53
N THR A 108 -1.41 3.94 -11.34
CA THR A 108 -1.79 2.75 -12.11
C THR A 108 -0.76 2.41 -13.18
N ARG A 109 -0.13 3.41 -13.82
CA ARG A 109 0.96 3.20 -14.77
C ARG A 109 2.19 2.53 -14.14
N LYS A 110 2.51 2.81 -12.88
CA LYS A 110 3.57 2.09 -12.15
C LYS A 110 3.19 0.63 -11.93
N ILE A 111 1.96 0.37 -11.51
CA ILE A 111 1.43 -1.00 -11.36
C ILE A 111 1.44 -1.74 -12.70
N ASP A 112 1.05 -1.08 -13.79
CA ASP A 112 1.12 -1.61 -15.17
C ASP A 112 2.54 -1.97 -15.59
N SER A 113 3.52 -1.18 -15.14
CA SER A 113 4.94 -1.45 -15.36
C SER A 113 5.49 -2.58 -14.47
N GLY A 114 4.67 -3.14 -13.57
CA GLY A 114 5.05 -4.21 -12.67
C GLY A 114 5.53 -3.75 -11.30
N ASP A 115 5.37 -2.46 -10.97
CA ASP A 115 5.94 -1.86 -9.75
C ASP A 115 4.85 -1.60 -8.71
N PRO A 116 4.92 -2.23 -7.52
CA PRO A 116 4.09 -1.85 -6.39
C PRO A 116 4.43 -0.43 -5.92
N VAL A 117 3.44 0.27 -5.38
CA VAL A 117 3.58 1.69 -5.01
C VAL A 117 3.22 1.86 -3.54
N ILE A 118 4.14 2.40 -2.74
CA ILE A 118 3.79 2.86 -1.40
C ILE A 118 3.02 4.17 -1.54
N VAL A 119 1.88 4.25 -0.86
CA VAL A 119 1.04 5.44 -0.77
C VAL A 119 0.93 5.88 0.68
N PHE A 120 0.81 7.18 0.90
CA PHE A 120 0.60 7.75 2.23
C PHE A 120 -0.75 8.45 2.24
N TRP A 121 -1.68 7.99 3.08
CA TRP A 121 -3.02 8.58 3.18
C TRP A 121 -3.40 8.84 4.62
N ASN A 122 -4.52 9.52 4.81
CA ASN A 122 -5.13 9.73 6.11
C ASN A 122 -6.42 8.91 6.23
N TYR A 123 -6.52 8.03 7.22
CA TYR A 123 -7.75 7.27 7.50
C TYR A 123 -8.88 8.11 8.10
N SER A 124 -8.56 9.29 8.63
CA SER A 124 -9.51 10.05 9.43
C SER A 124 -10.37 10.96 8.58
N ILE A 125 -11.66 10.95 8.91
CA ILE A 125 -12.54 12.10 8.73
C ILE A 125 -12.47 12.78 10.11
N GLU A 126 -12.09 14.06 10.16
CA GLU A 126 -11.79 14.91 11.34
C GLU A 126 -12.33 14.48 12.73
N PRO A 127 -11.61 14.77 13.85
CA PRO A 127 -10.57 15.80 13.99
C PRO A 127 -9.12 15.31 14.22
N VAL A 128 -8.88 14.00 14.38
CA VAL A 128 -7.51 13.48 14.64
C VAL A 128 -7.01 12.70 13.43
N PRO A 129 -5.94 13.14 12.73
CA PRO A 129 -5.43 12.45 11.55
C PRO A 129 -4.79 11.10 11.93
N LEU A 130 -5.17 10.04 11.21
CA LEU A 130 -4.55 8.72 11.29
C LEU A 130 -3.79 8.47 9.98
N ARG A 131 -2.61 9.06 9.93
CA ARG A 131 -1.64 8.98 8.84
C ARG A 131 -1.11 7.56 8.70
N HIS A 132 -1.11 7.03 7.48
CA HIS A 132 -0.87 5.61 7.26
C HIS A 132 -0.21 5.32 5.91
N PHE A 133 0.85 4.51 5.94
CA PHE A 133 1.43 3.92 4.73
C PHE A 133 0.72 2.62 4.36
N ALA A 134 0.52 2.42 3.07
CA ALA A 134 0.05 1.18 2.51
C ALA A 134 0.76 0.89 1.19
N LEU A 135 0.74 -0.37 0.76
CA LEU A 135 1.30 -0.78 -0.52
C LEU A 135 0.17 -1.05 -1.52
N ALA A 136 0.07 -0.22 -2.55
CA ALA A 136 -0.79 -0.47 -3.70
C ALA A 136 -0.16 -1.57 -4.56
N VAL A 137 -0.91 -2.66 -4.71
CA VAL A 137 -0.47 -3.88 -5.41
C VAL A 137 -1.32 -4.18 -6.63
N GLY A 138 -2.38 -3.42 -6.88
CA GLY A 138 -3.24 -3.64 -8.03
C GLY A 138 -4.37 -2.64 -8.14
N TYR A 139 -5.08 -2.70 -9.25
CA TYR A 139 -6.31 -1.97 -9.48
C TYR A 139 -7.20 -2.76 -10.45
N PHE A 140 -8.50 -2.46 -10.46
CA PHE A 140 -9.42 -3.04 -11.43
C PHE A 140 -10.62 -2.13 -11.70
N GLN A 141 -11.25 -2.34 -12.85
CA GLN A 141 -12.52 -1.72 -13.21
C GLN A 141 -13.66 -2.74 -13.09
N SER A 142 -14.75 -2.33 -12.46
CA SER A 142 -15.98 -3.14 -12.36
C SER A 142 -17.20 -2.22 -12.27
N ASN A 143 -18.22 -2.47 -13.09
CA ASN A 143 -19.44 -1.65 -13.17
C ASN A 143 -19.13 -0.15 -13.37
N ASP A 144 -18.26 0.16 -14.33
CA ASP A 144 -17.81 1.53 -14.66
C ASP A 144 -17.17 2.30 -13.50
N LYS A 145 -16.68 1.58 -12.48
CA LYS A 145 -15.95 2.14 -11.34
C LYS A 145 -14.57 1.52 -11.25
N GLU A 146 -13.62 2.35 -10.84
CA GLU A 146 -12.25 1.95 -10.59
C GLU A 146 -12.01 1.69 -9.11
N TRP A 147 -11.18 0.70 -8.84
CA TRP A 147 -10.91 0.19 -7.51
C TRP A 147 -9.42 -0.07 -7.35
N LEU A 148 -8.87 0.27 -6.19
CA LEU A 148 -7.49 0.01 -5.82
C LEU A 148 -7.40 -1.19 -4.86
N ILE A 149 -6.36 -2.00 -5.01
CA ILE A 149 -6.05 -3.14 -4.16
C ILE A 149 -4.79 -2.83 -3.36
N LEU A 150 -4.88 -2.93 -2.03
CA LEU A 150 -3.87 -2.46 -1.10
C LEU A 150 -3.50 -3.52 -0.07
N HIS A 151 -2.22 -3.72 0.18
CA HIS A 151 -1.75 -4.34 1.42
C HIS A 151 -1.64 -3.27 2.49
N SER A 152 -2.40 -3.41 3.58
CA SER A 152 -2.56 -2.32 4.55
C SER A 152 -3.00 -2.82 5.92
N GLY A 153 -2.30 -2.38 6.97
CA GLY A 153 -2.62 -2.87 8.31
C GLY A 153 -2.29 -4.37 8.45
N GLU A 154 -3.17 -5.06 9.14
CA GLU A 154 -3.13 -6.52 9.31
C GLU A 154 -3.83 -7.27 8.16
N LYS A 155 -4.31 -6.57 7.13
CA LYS A 155 -5.13 -7.16 6.07
C LYS A 155 -4.45 -7.07 4.70
N PRO A 156 -4.28 -8.21 3.99
CA PRO A 156 -3.94 -8.18 2.58
C PRO A 156 -5.14 -7.72 1.75
N ASP A 157 -4.86 -7.31 0.52
CA ASP A 157 -5.84 -7.04 -0.54
C ASP A 157 -7.07 -6.21 -0.15
N ARG A 158 -6.88 -5.19 0.68
CA ARG A 158 -7.93 -4.22 0.98
C ARG A 158 -8.35 -3.52 -0.33
N ILE A 159 -9.63 -3.63 -0.66
CA ILE A 159 -10.23 -2.93 -1.80
C ILE A 159 -10.74 -1.56 -1.35
N MET A 160 -10.48 -0.54 -2.17
CA MET A 160 -10.99 0.81 -1.99
C MET A 160 -11.40 1.39 -3.34
N SER A 161 -12.53 2.10 -3.43
CA SER A 161 -12.88 2.78 -4.68
C SER A 161 -11.90 3.93 -4.96
N ARG A 162 -11.60 4.22 -6.23
CA ARG A 162 -10.77 5.38 -6.64
C ARG A 162 -11.20 6.66 -5.94
N ALA A 163 -12.50 6.96 -6.00
CA ALA A 163 -13.08 8.17 -5.41
C ALA A 163 -12.95 8.25 -3.88
N GLN A 164 -12.88 7.12 -3.17
CA GLN A 164 -12.58 7.12 -1.74
C GLN A 164 -11.08 7.32 -1.51
N PHE A 165 -10.25 6.57 -2.24
CA PHE A 165 -8.79 6.63 -2.15
C PHE A 165 -8.25 8.03 -2.44
N GLU A 166 -8.59 8.62 -3.59
CA GLU A 166 -8.12 9.96 -3.99
C GLU A 166 -8.47 11.03 -2.94
N ARG A 167 -9.62 10.90 -2.28
CA ARG A 167 -10.07 11.83 -1.25
C ARG A 167 -9.23 11.74 0.04
N LEU A 168 -8.84 10.54 0.44
CA LEU A 168 -7.99 10.30 1.62
C LEU A 168 -6.51 10.58 1.31
N TRP A 169 -6.10 10.33 0.08
CA TRP A 169 -4.74 10.53 -0.43
C TRP A 169 -4.42 12.02 -0.63
N ALA A 170 -5.40 12.81 -1.10
CA ALA A 170 -5.24 14.26 -1.28
C ALA A 170 -4.95 15.03 0.00
N GLN A 171 -5.40 14.52 1.16
CA GLN A 171 -5.11 15.13 2.46
C GLN A 171 -3.62 15.09 2.80
N GLU A 172 -2.91 14.10 2.28
CA GLU A 172 -1.46 13.91 2.45
C GLU A 172 -0.68 14.28 1.18
N GLY A 173 -1.27 15.15 0.34
CA GLY A 173 -0.61 15.73 -0.84
C GLY A 173 -0.44 14.78 -2.02
N ASN A 174 -1.24 13.71 -2.08
CA ASN A 174 -1.08 12.62 -3.05
C ASN A 174 0.34 12.04 -3.07
N TRP A 175 0.96 11.87 -1.90
CA TRP A 175 2.31 11.34 -1.85
C TRP A 175 2.35 9.85 -2.21
N MET A 176 3.22 9.48 -3.15
CA MET A 176 3.53 8.10 -3.48
C MET A 176 5.03 7.88 -3.67
N MET A 177 5.44 6.63 -3.55
CA MET A 177 6.81 6.17 -3.77
C MET A 177 6.83 4.81 -4.47
N SER A 178 7.71 4.65 -5.44
CA SER A 178 8.03 3.39 -6.11
C SER A 178 9.55 3.23 -6.16
N VAL A 179 10.02 2.01 -6.40
CA VAL A 179 11.45 1.73 -6.49
C VAL A 179 11.77 0.88 -7.71
N LYS A 180 13.03 0.98 -8.16
CA LYS A 180 13.64 0.07 -9.13
C LYS A 180 14.95 -0.49 -8.57
N PRO A 181 15.25 -1.77 -8.83
CA PRO A 181 16.53 -2.35 -8.40
C PRO A 181 17.68 -1.70 -9.19
N SER A 182 18.76 -1.33 -8.50
CA SER A 182 20.04 -1.02 -9.15
C SER A 182 20.86 -2.31 -9.38
N GLU A 183 22.10 -2.19 -9.85
CA GLU A 183 22.99 -3.35 -10.06
C GLU A 183 23.20 -4.20 -8.79
N GLN A 184 23.14 -3.59 -7.60
CA GLN A 184 23.34 -4.28 -6.32
C GLN A 184 22.28 -3.85 -5.31
N ILE A 185 21.36 -4.76 -5.01
CA ILE A 185 20.27 -4.56 -4.03
C ILE A 185 20.49 -5.36 -2.74
N CYS A 186 19.71 -5.03 -1.70
CA CYS A 186 19.70 -5.68 -0.39
C CYS A 186 21.05 -5.58 0.35
N LYS A 187 21.73 -4.43 0.22
CA LYS A 187 23.12 -4.20 0.69
C LYS A 187 23.36 -4.48 2.17
N TRP A 188 22.39 -4.19 3.05
CA TRP A 188 22.50 -4.48 4.48
C TRP A 188 22.77 -5.97 4.79
N ARG A 189 22.37 -6.89 3.91
CA ARG A 189 22.66 -8.31 4.07
C ARG A 189 24.16 -8.61 3.92
N PHE A 190 24.79 -8.04 2.89
CA PHE A 190 26.24 -8.20 2.67
C PHE A 190 27.05 -7.62 3.83
N GLU A 191 26.60 -6.50 4.40
CA GLU A 191 27.24 -5.91 5.59
C GLU A 191 27.18 -6.86 6.80
N LYS A 192 26.01 -7.45 7.10
CA LYS A 192 25.86 -8.41 8.21
C LYS A 192 26.72 -9.67 7.99
N GLU A 193 26.77 -10.20 6.78
CA GLU A 193 27.60 -11.38 6.46
C GLU A 193 29.11 -11.10 6.57
N ASN A 194 29.55 -9.88 6.26
CA ASN A 194 30.96 -9.47 6.38
C ASN A 194 31.39 -9.15 7.83
N LEU A 195 30.47 -8.71 8.69
CA LEU A 195 30.76 -8.47 10.12
C LEU A 195 30.93 -9.75 10.95
N GLN A 196 30.49 -10.90 10.42
CA GLN A 196 30.62 -12.21 11.07
C GLN A 196 31.83 -13.02 10.59
N ARG A 197 32.71 -12.45 9.76
CA ARG A 197 33.98 -13.05 9.31
C ARG A 197 35.16 -12.35 9.94
#